data_AF-A0A921RLN4-F1
#
_entry.id   AF-A0A921RLN4-F1
#
_cell.length_a   1.000
_cell.length_b   1.000
_cell.length_c   1.000
_cell.angle_alpha   90.00
_cell.angle_beta   90.00
_cell.angle_gamma   90.00
#
_symmetry.space_group_name_H-M   'P 1'
#
loop_
_entity.id
_entity.type
_entity.pdbx_description
1 polymer ?
#
loop_
_entity_poly.entity_id
_entity_poly.type
_entity_poly.pdbx_seq_one_letter_code
_entity_poly.pdbx_strand_id
1 'polypeptide(L)'
;MSPSFVVVRVFVCLVAFVAALGKASALPDHHWHWPPDPAGRVVAIDLGNTNSCVAGYDSGETTRTMFHHCIPSWVAFPDDDDGAVLVGEDAMNHAAVVNPGAAVSGFKRLLGKRFTRVFEREFAQSVKENLPYKVFEENAQVQVEVKTTKEDGGVRNVGVEQLTAAVLAKLKETAEAHLGHRVEAAVLTLPLAFSDYASRSAAVFAGRLAGLKAVSAVLSEPVAAAMAYGLSKSLRDEGNVVVLHVGGGTTEASVMTFVDGVYEALSSQYDPFFGGQDLDRRIVDHFVRHIRDKHGNDIADDSAALEKLRTACERAKKTLSHQDHAQVTVESLVDGVDLSEPLTRAEFEELNHDLFLKVVEMVDRVVSQAQVDTIDEVLLVGGSTMIPKVQELIRDYFGGTTKAVLHTRLKPDEVVTIGAAEYSKRPDVKM
;
A
#
# COMPACT_ATOMS: atom_id res chain seq x y z
N MET A 1 16.85 62.22 -55.62
CA MET A 1 15.92 62.77 -54.63
C MET A 1 15.39 61.61 -53.79
N SER A 2 15.68 61.66 -52.49
CA SER A 2 15.07 60.92 -51.37
C SER A 2 13.53 60.98 -51.39
N PRO A 3 12.77 60.15 -50.65
CA PRO A 3 13.04 59.64 -49.29
C PRO A 3 12.69 58.15 -49.11
N SER A 4 12.71 57.48 -47.95
CA SER A 4 13.42 57.52 -46.66
C SER A 4 12.70 56.48 -45.80
N PHE A 5 13.45 55.74 -44.97
CA PHE A 5 13.11 55.24 -43.64
C PHE A 5 11.73 54.55 -43.41
N VAL A 6 11.69 53.22 -43.23
CA VAL A 6 12.01 52.47 -41.98
C VAL A 6 10.83 52.41 -41.01
N VAL A 7 10.31 51.18 -40.89
CA VAL A 7 9.97 50.47 -39.64
C VAL A 7 9.08 51.22 -38.65
N VAL A 8 7.77 50.96 -38.69
CA VAL A 8 6.95 50.76 -37.48
C VAL A 8 5.77 49.85 -37.83
N ARG A 9 5.45 48.91 -36.92
CA ARG A 9 4.22 48.09 -36.80
C ARG A 9 4.21 46.73 -37.48
N VAL A 10 4.87 45.75 -36.85
CA VAL A 10 4.24 44.44 -36.54
C VAL A 10 4.77 43.85 -35.21
N PHE A 11 5.95 44.22 -34.72
CA PHE A 11 6.56 43.58 -33.55
C PHE A 11 6.30 44.30 -32.21
N VAL A 12 5.05 44.33 -31.70
CA VAL A 12 4.79 44.62 -30.26
C VAL A 12 3.65 43.79 -29.65
N CYS A 13 2.72 43.19 -30.42
CA CYS A 13 1.58 42.50 -29.80
C CYS A 13 1.81 41.03 -29.39
N LEU A 14 3.00 40.45 -29.57
CA LEU A 14 3.25 39.04 -29.19
C LEU A 14 4.07 38.83 -27.90
N VAL A 15 4.48 39.90 -27.21
CA VAL A 15 5.21 39.80 -25.93
C VAL A 15 4.30 40.09 -24.72
N ALA A 16 3.12 40.66 -24.93
CA ALA A 16 2.17 40.97 -23.84
C ALA A 16 1.15 39.84 -23.55
N PHE A 17 1.05 38.79 -24.40
CA PHE A 17 0.09 37.70 -24.19
C PHE A 17 0.71 36.41 -23.62
N VAL A 18 2.03 36.26 -23.67
CA VAL A 18 2.74 35.11 -23.06
C VAL A 18 3.07 35.36 -21.57
N ALA A 19 3.04 36.62 -21.12
CA ALA A 19 3.27 36.96 -19.70
C ALA A 19 2.01 36.83 -18.81
N ALA A 20 0.84 36.51 -19.38
CA ALA A 20 -0.43 36.39 -18.65
C ALA A 20 -0.97 34.95 -18.51
N LEU A 21 -0.21 33.95 -18.98
CA LEU A 21 -0.56 32.52 -18.84
C LEU A 21 0.36 31.76 -17.87
N GLY A 22 1.33 32.44 -17.26
CA GLY A 22 2.23 31.88 -16.26
C GLY A 22 1.80 32.24 -14.85
N LYS A 23 0.66 31.71 -14.41
CA LYS A 23 0.30 31.48 -13.00
C LYS A 23 -0.88 30.53 -13.03
N ALA A 24 -0.60 29.23 -13.13
CA ALA A 24 -1.52 28.25 -12.57
C ALA A 24 -1.71 28.66 -11.11
N SER A 25 -2.87 29.20 -10.78
CA SER A 25 -3.24 29.45 -9.40
C SER A 25 -3.15 28.11 -8.69
N ALA A 26 -2.15 27.96 -7.82
CA ALA A 26 -2.15 26.92 -6.81
C ALA A 26 -3.53 26.94 -6.16
N LEU A 27 -4.15 25.76 -6.09
CA LEU A 27 -5.40 25.59 -5.35
C LEU A 27 -5.18 26.15 -3.94
N PRO A 28 -6.18 26.82 -3.35
CA PRO A 28 -6.02 27.36 -2.01
C PRO A 28 -5.74 26.19 -1.05
N ASP A 29 -4.56 26.19 -0.46
CA ASP A 29 -4.25 25.35 0.69
C ASP A 29 -5.29 25.68 1.78
N HIS A 30 -6.21 24.75 2.01
CA HIS A 30 -7.10 24.82 3.16
C HIS A 30 -6.25 24.56 4.42
N HIS A 31 -5.62 25.63 4.94
CA HIS A 31 -4.82 25.59 6.17
C HIS A 31 -5.74 25.51 7.40
N TRP A 32 -5.94 24.31 7.94
CA TRP A 32 -6.68 24.09 9.18
C TRP A 32 -5.76 24.18 10.40
N HIS A 33 -5.48 25.41 10.84
CA HIS A 33 -4.69 25.69 12.06
C HIS A 33 -5.05 24.75 13.23
N TRP A 34 -4.18 23.78 13.52
CA TRP A 34 -4.27 22.93 14.71
C TRP A 34 -2.98 23.04 15.55
N PRO A 35 -3.07 23.16 16.88
CA PRO A 35 -1.90 23.24 17.75
C PRO A 35 -1.08 21.92 17.68
N PRO A 36 0.26 21.97 17.90
CA PRO A 36 1.09 20.78 17.95
C PRO A 36 0.54 19.75 18.96
N ASP A 37 0.59 18.46 18.60
CA ASP A 37 -0.06 17.33 19.29
C ASP A 37 -0.05 17.47 20.82
N PRO A 38 -1.17 17.92 21.43
CA PRO A 38 -1.27 18.00 22.86
C PRO A 38 -1.65 16.61 23.36
N ALA A 39 -0.63 15.80 23.63
CA ALA A 39 -0.70 14.54 24.38
C ALA A 39 -1.18 13.28 23.61
N GLY A 40 -0.58 12.95 22.46
CA GLY A 40 -0.74 11.62 21.83
C GLY A 40 -2.07 11.42 21.13
N ARG A 41 -2.76 12.51 20.76
CA ARG A 41 -4.09 12.45 20.13
C ARG A 41 -4.04 12.23 18.62
N VAL A 42 -2.83 12.28 18.05
CA VAL A 42 -2.54 12.04 16.64
C VAL A 42 -1.83 10.70 16.49
N VAL A 43 -2.40 9.79 15.71
CA VAL A 43 -1.78 8.51 15.36
C VAL A 43 -1.36 8.50 13.89
N ALA A 44 -0.40 7.66 13.54
CA ALA A 44 -0.04 7.36 12.17
C ALA A 44 -0.77 6.09 11.74
N ILE A 45 -1.43 6.12 10.59
CA ILE A 45 -2.11 4.95 10.04
C ILE A 45 -1.58 4.68 8.63
N ASP A 46 -0.98 3.51 8.46
CA ASP A 46 -0.72 2.94 7.14
C ASP A 46 -1.92 2.14 6.69
N LEU A 47 -2.62 2.69 5.69
CA LEU A 47 -3.69 2.00 5.01
C LEU A 47 -3.05 1.03 4.02
N GLY A 48 -2.86 -0.25 4.33
CA GLY A 48 -2.29 -1.19 3.36
C GLY A 48 -3.36 -1.99 2.61
N ASN A 49 -2.94 -2.67 1.54
CA ASN A 49 -3.86 -3.46 0.71
C ASN A 49 -4.23 -4.81 1.35
N THR A 50 -3.30 -5.41 2.09
CA THR A 50 -3.48 -6.71 2.78
C THR A 50 -3.57 -6.56 4.28
N ASN A 51 -2.70 -5.75 4.88
CA ASN A 51 -2.72 -5.37 6.28
C ASN A 51 -2.67 -3.86 6.38
N SER A 52 -3.39 -3.29 7.34
CA SER A 52 -3.29 -1.88 7.69
C SER A 52 -2.79 -1.77 9.11
N CYS A 53 -1.97 -0.76 9.39
CA CYS A 53 -1.26 -0.65 10.66
C CYS A 53 -1.46 0.74 11.26
N VAL A 54 -1.48 0.80 12.59
CA VAL A 54 -1.51 2.04 13.37
C VAL A 54 -0.30 2.09 14.29
N ALA A 55 0.31 3.26 14.37
CA ALA A 55 1.39 3.56 15.29
C ALA A 55 1.19 4.90 15.97
N GLY A 56 1.74 5.04 17.16
CA GLY A 56 1.71 6.28 17.92
C GLY A 56 2.68 6.21 19.09
N TYR A 57 2.70 7.25 19.90
CA TYR A 57 3.56 7.33 21.08
C TYR A 57 2.73 7.37 22.34
N ASP A 58 3.15 6.62 23.34
CA ASP A 58 2.50 6.63 24.64
C ASP A 58 2.58 8.01 25.30
N SER A 59 1.47 8.40 25.92
CA SER A 59 1.41 9.65 26.68
C SER A 59 2.04 9.46 28.06
N GLY A 60 3.04 10.28 28.41
CA GLY A 60 3.48 10.46 29.81
C GLY A 60 4.78 9.78 30.25
N GLU A 61 5.47 9.01 29.40
CA GLU A 61 6.81 8.50 29.75
C GLU A 61 7.94 9.49 29.39
N THR A 62 8.98 9.57 30.22
CA THR A 62 10.23 10.30 29.93
C THR A 62 10.94 9.76 28.69
N THR A 63 10.66 8.51 28.31
CA THR A 63 10.99 7.89 27.03
C THR A 63 9.70 7.63 26.26
N ARG A 64 9.46 8.34 25.15
CA ARG A 64 8.29 8.07 24.29
C ARG A 64 8.45 6.71 23.60
N THR A 65 7.85 5.68 24.18
CA THR A 65 7.75 4.35 23.55
C THR A 65 6.73 4.42 22.41
N MET A 66 7.07 3.83 21.26
CA MET A 66 6.17 3.75 20.11
C MET A 66 5.39 2.44 20.18
N PHE A 67 4.06 2.51 20.12
CA PHE A 67 3.23 1.33 19.89
C PHE A 67 3.00 1.11 18.39
N HIS A 68 2.78 -0.15 18.01
CA HIS A 68 2.49 -0.53 16.63
C HIS A 68 1.54 -1.74 16.61
N HIS A 69 0.44 -1.62 15.89
CA HIS A 69 -0.55 -2.68 15.73
C HIS A 69 -1.00 -2.77 14.27
N CYS A 70 -1.15 -3.98 13.75
CA CYS A 70 -1.68 -4.21 12.40
C CYS A 70 -2.91 -5.11 12.46
N ILE A 71 -3.83 -4.90 11.53
CA ILE A 71 -4.97 -5.77 11.28
C ILE A 71 -5.03 -6.13 9.79
N PRO A 72 -5.58 -7.30 9.43
CA PRO A 72 -5.94 -7.60 8.05
C PRO A 72 -6.89 -6.53 7.50
N SER A 73 -6.70 -6.12 6.24
CA SER A 73 -7.56 -5.13 5.57
C SER A 73 -8.77 -5.83 4.95
N TRP A 74 -9.55 -6.48 5.81
CA TRP A 74 -10.76 -7.23 5.49
C TRP A 74 -11.97 -6.56 6.14
N VAL A 75 -13.09 -6.54 5.42
CA VAL A 75 -14.37 -6.01 5.90
C VAL A 75 -15.49 -6.97 5.51
N ALA A 76 -16.38 -7.29 6.45
CA ALA A 76 -17.58 -8.09 6.21
C ALA A 76 -18.81 -7.39 6.78
N PHE A 77 -19.97 -7.66 6.17
CA PHE A 77 -21.27 -7.13 6.58
C PHE A 77 -22.22 -8.31 6.84
N PRO A 78 -22.21 -8.88 8.05
CA PRO A 78 -23.20 -9.89 8.44
C PRO A 78 -24.63 -9.37 8.30
N ASP A 79 -25.59 -10.26 8.08
CA ASP A 79 -27.02 -9.90 8.03
C ASP A 79 -27.69 -9.90 9.42
N ASP A 80 -26.95 -9.58 10.47
CA ASP A 80 -27.51 -9.47 11.80
C ASP A 80 -28.35 -8.18 11.96
N ASP A 81 -29.39 -8.26 12.80
CA ASP A 81 -30.37 -7.18 13.02
C ASP A 81 -29.75 -5.89 13.59
N ASP A 82 -28.50 -5.95 14.06
CA ASP A 82 -27.77 -4.83 14.69
C ASP A 82 -26.92 -4.02 13.69
N GLY A 83 -26.80 -4.46 12.44
CA GLY A 83 -26.00 -3.77 11.41
C GLY A 83 -24.50 -3.76 11.72
N ALA A 84 -23.98 -4.82 12.34
CA ALA A 84 -22.59 -4.92 12.71
C ALA A 84 -21.67 -4.93 11.47
N VAL A 85 -20.48 -4.36 11.61
CA VAL A 85 -19.43 -4.41 10.57
C VAL A 85 -18.25 -5.14 11.19
N LEU A 86 -17.90 -6.29 10.63
CA LEU A 86 -16.70 -7.03 11.04
C LEU A 86 -15.51 -6.49 10.26
N VAL A 87 -14.37 -6.36 10.93
CA VAL A 87 -13.14 -5.81 10.35
C VAL A 87 -11.94 -6.60 10.86
N GLY A 88 -10.92 -6.78 10.02
CA GLY A 88 -9.71 -7.48 10.41
C GLY A 88 -9.89 -8.99 10.43
N GLU A 89 -9.32 -9.64 11.46
CA GLU A 89 -9.40 -11.10 11.61
C GLU A 89 -10.84 -11.59 11.70
N ASP A 90 -11.74 -10.84 12.34
CA ASP A 90 -13.16 -11.21 12.46
C ASP A 90 -13.84 -11.30 11.09
N ALA A 91 -13.54 -10.37 10.18
CA ALA A 91 -14.07 -10.39 8.81
C ALA A 91 -13.49 -11.55 7.98
N MET A 92 -12.20 -11.82 8.14
CA MET A 92 -11.52 -12.94 7.48
C MET A 92 -12.08 -14.29 7.95
N ASN A 93 -12.25 -14.46 9.26
CA ASN A 93 -12.84 -15.65 9.86
C ASN A 93 -14.30 -15.83 9.45
N HIS A 94 -15.06 -14.74 9.35
CA HIS A 94 -16.43 -14.78 8.85
C HIS A 94 -16.51 -15.32 7.42
N ALA A 95 -15.66 -14.86 6.51
CA ALA A 95 -15.61 -15.37 5.13
C ALA A 95 -15.25 -16.86 5.06
N ALA A 96 -14.36 -17.33 5.94
CA ALA A 96 -13.97 -18.73 5.99
C ALA A 96 -15.11 -19.66 6.45
N VAL A 97 -15.99 -19.18 7.34
CA VAL A 97 -17.11 -19.97 7.89
C VAL A 97 -18.35 -19.91 6.99
N VAL A 98 -18.65 -18.73 6.43
CA VAL A 98 -19.91 -18.47 5.73
C VAL A 98 -19.78 -18.74 4.24
N ASN A 99 -19.01 -17.92 3.53
CA ASN A 99 -18.57 -18.14 2.17
C ASN A 99 -17.50 -17.09 1.79
N PRO A 100 -16.60 -17.37 0.82
CA PRO A 100 -15.51 -16.46 0.47
C PRO A 100 -15.94 -15.06 -0.02
N GLY A 101 -17.17 -14.90 -0.50
CA GLY A 101 -17.70 -13.62 -0.98
C GLY A 101 -18.36 -12.76 0.11
N ALA A 102 -18.48 -13.28 1.34
CA ALA A 102 -19.11 -12.58 2.46
C ALA A 102 -18.22 -11.48 3.09
N ALA A 103 -16.94 -11.44 2.72
CA ALA A 103 -16.03 -10.37 3.09
C ALA A 103 -15.20 -9.93 1.89
N VAL A 104 -14.66 -8.71 1.97
CA VAL A 104 -13.83 -8.12 0.91
C VAL A 104 -12.50 -7.63 1.47
N SER A 105 -11.45 -7.82 0.67
CA SER A 105 -10.10 -7.33 0.93
C SER A 105 -9.46 -6.78 -0.34
N GLY A 106 -8.32 -6.10 -0.23
CA GLY A 106 -7.61 -5.57 -1.38
C GLY A 106 -8.33 -4.43 -2.11
N PHE A 107 -9.33 -3.80 -1.49
CA PHE A 107 -10.11 -2.71 -2.08
C PHE A 107 -9.37 -1.36 -2.08
N LYS A 108 -8.26 -1.20 -1.32
CA LYS A 108 -7.43 0.02 -1.31
C LYS A 108 -7.02 0.43 -2.73
N ARG A 109 -6.72 -0.54 -3.61
CA ARG A 109 -6.33 -0.27 -5.00
C ARG A 109 -7.38 0.52 -5.80
N LEU A 110 -8.64 0.53 -5.34
CA LEU A 110 -9.78 1.22 -5.94
C LEU A 110 -10.04 2.61 -5.33
N LEU A 111 -9.33 2.99 -4.25
CA LEU A 111 -9.59 4.22 -3.51
C LEU A 111 -9.40 5.46 -4.40
N GLY A 112 -10.44 6.31 -4.49
CA GLY A 112 -10.45 7.52 -5.31
C GLY A 112 -10.42 7.30 -6.82
N LYS A 113 -10.51 6.05 -7.29
CA LYS A 113 -10.57 5.73 -8.72
C LYS A 113 -11.97 5.98 -9.27
N ARG A 114 -12.05 6.18 -10.59
CA ARG A 114 -13.28 6.10 -11.39
C ARG A 114 -13.04 5.07 -12.50
N PHE A 115 -14.07 4.68 -13.23
CA PHE A 115 -13.98 3.81 -14.41
C PHE A 115 -14.48 4.48 -15.70
N THR A 116 -15.10 5.66 -15.59
CA THR A 116 -15.53 6.46 -16.73
C THR A 116 -14.37 7.14 -17.50
N ARG A 117 -13.16 7.16 -16.92
CA ARG A 117 -11.84 7.56 -17.48
C ARG A 117 -11.41 6.71 -18.70
N VAL A 118 -10.96 7.27 -19.82
CA VAL A 118 -10.38 6.48 -20.94
C VAL A 118 -9.14 5.66 -20.49
N PHE A 119 -8.26 6.24 -19.66
CA PHE A 119 -7.13 5.55 -19.04
C PHE A 119 -7.53 4.54 -17.95
N GLU A 120 -8.78 4.61 -17.48
CA GLU A 120 -9.30 3.70 -16.47
C GLU A 120 -9.88 2.42 -17.11
N ARG A 121 -9.94 2.32 -18.45
CA ARG A 121 -10.44 1.10 -19.13
C ARG A 121 -9.50 -0.09 -18.99
N GLU A 122 -8.19 0.10 -19.20
CA GLU A 122 -7.20 -0.96 -18.99
C GLU A 122 -7.11 -1.36 -17.52
N PHE A 123 -7.17 -0.37 -16.62
CA PHE A 123 -7.27 -0.60 -15.19
C PHE A 123 -8.56 -1.35 -14.81
N ALA A 124 -9.72 -0.97 -15.35
CA ALA A 124 -10.99 -1.63 -15.10
C ALA A 124 -11.00 -3.08 -15.63
N GLN A 125 -10.33 -3.34 -16.75
CA GLN A 125 -10.13 -4.70 -17.25
C GLN A 125 -9.27 -5.51 -16.28
N SER A 126 -8.15 -4.94 -15.83
CA SER A 126 -7.27 -5.57 -14.83
C SER A 126 -8.00 -5.83 -13.51
N VAL A 127 -8.86 -4.90 -13.06
CA VAL A 127 -9.71 -5.07 -11.87
C VAL A 127 -10.63 -6.30 -12.04
N LYS A 128 -11.29 -6.44 -13.19
CA LYS A 128 -12.18 -7.59 -13.46
C LYS A 128 -11.42 -8.92 -13.53
N GLU A 129 -10.19 -8.91 -14.00
CA GLU A 129 -9.37 -10.11 -14.16
C GLU A 129 -8.70 -10.56 -12.85
N ASN A 130 -8.45 -9.63 -11.92
CA ASN A 130 -7.61 -9.90 -10.74
C ASN A 130 -8.35 -9.82 -9.40
N LEU A 131 -9.56 -9.26 -9.32
CA LEU A 131 -10.33 -9.21 -8.07
C LEU A 131 -11.40 -10.31 -8.01
N PRO A 132 -11.58 -10.96 -6.84
CA PRO A 132 -12.54 -12.06 -6.67
C PRO A 132 -13.99 -11.58 -6.46
N TYR A 133 -14.23 -10.27 -6.53
CA TYR A 133 -15.54 -9.65 -6.34
C TYR A 133 -15.85 -8.69 -7.47
N LYS A 134 -17.14 -8.48 -7.71
CA LYS A 134 -17.61 -7.57 -8.75
C LYS A 134 -17.41 -6.13 -8.31
N VAL A 135 -16.85 -5.33 -9.22
CA VAL A 135 -16.65 -3.89 -9.03
C VAL A 135 -17.37 -3.16 -10.15
N PHE A 136 -18.09 -2.10 -9.81
CA PHE A 136 -18.79 -1.26 -10.76
C PHE A 136 -18.83 0.19 -10.29
N GLU A 137 -19.15 1.11 -11.20
CA GLU A 137 -19.33 2.52 -10.88
C GLU A 137 -20.82 2.85 -10.89
N GLU A 138 -21.31 3.47 -9.81
CA GLU A 138 -22.67 3.99 -9.72
C GLU A 138 -22.60 5.38 -9.06
N ASN A 139 -23.32 6.36 -9.61
CA ASN A 139 -23.31 7.74 -9.12
C ASN A 139 -21.90 8.36 -9.01
N ALA A 140 -21.01 8.03 -9.96
CA ALA A 140 -19.60 8.46 -9.99
C ALA A 140 -18.75 7.99 -8.79
N GLN A 141 -19.18 6.93 -8.11
CA GLN A 141 -18.47 6.25 -7.04
C GLN A 141 -18.24 4.79 -7.41
N VAL A 142 -17.02 4.30 -7.13
CA VAL A 142 -16.70 2.89 -7.28
C VAL A 142 -17.29 2.12 -6.10
N GLN A 143 -18.04 1.07 -6.41
CA GLN A 143 -18.66 0.19 -5.45
C GLN A 143 -18.21 -1.26 -5.68
N VAL A 144 -18.17 -2.03 -4.60
CA VAL A 144 -17.94 -3.47 -4.63
C VAL A 144 -19.19 -4.21 -4.20
N GLU A 145 -19.43 -5.35 -4.82
CA GLU A 145 -20.51 -6.27 -4.46
C GLU A 145 -20.00 -7.26 -3.39
N VAL A 146 -20.59 -7.21 -2.20
CA VAL A 146 -20.33 -8.14 -1.09
C VAL A 146 -21.51 -9.10 -0.99
N LYS A 147 -21.26 -10.41 -0.97
CA LYS A 147 -22.33 -11.38 -0.81
C LYS A 147 -22.89 -11.32 0.60
N THR A 148 -24.21 -11.42 0.72
CA THR A 148 -24.86 -11.51 2.01
C THR A 148 -25.09 -12.99 2.38
N THR A 149 -25.42 -13.24 3.63
CA THR A 149 -25.80 -14.55 4.18
C THR A 149 -27.28 -14.87 4.02
N LYS A 150 -28.10 -13.91 3.54
CA LYS A 150 -29.52 -14.10 3.21
C LYS A 150 -29.77 -15.31 2.30
N GLU A 151 -30.86 -16.01 2.57
CA GLU A 151 -31.26 -17.26 1.88
C GLU A 151 -31.46 -17.10 0.36
N ASP A 152 -31.72 -15.87 -0.13
CA ASP A 152 -31.93 -15.56 -1.54
C ASP A 152 -30.63 -15.33 -2.34
N GLY A 153 -29.47 -15.41 -1.68
CA GLY A 153 -28.18 -15.08 -2.31
C GLY A 153 -28.02 -13.59 -2.59
N GLY A 154 -28.64 -12.74 -1.76
CA GLY A 154 -28.54 -11.30 -1.84
C GLY A 154 -27.10 -10.76 -1.87
N VAL A 155 -26.98 -9.54 -2.37
CA VAL A 155 -25.71 -8.81 -2.41
C VAL A 155 -25.89 -7.42 -1.83
N ARG A 156 -24.84 -6.93 -1.18
CA ARG A 156 -24.74 -5.57 -0.67
C ARG A 156 -23.68 -4.83 -1.49
N ASN A 157 -24.07 -3.68 -2.01
CA ASN A 157 -23.14 -2.80 -2.70
C ASN A 157 -22.56 -1.79 -1.71
N VAL A 158 -21.24 -1.69 -1.66
CA VAL A 158 -20.53 -0.87 -0.67
C VAL A 158 -19.49 0.00 -1.36
N GLY A 159 -19.45 1.28 -1.01
CA GLY A 159 -18.45 2.21 -1.54
C GLY A 159 -17.05 1.93 -0.98
N VAL A 160 -16.01 2.14 -1.79
CA VAL A 160 -14.62 1.91 -1.38
C VAL A 160 -14.23 2.79 -0.17
N GLU A 161 -14.72 4.02 -0.10
CA GLU A 161 -14.50 4.92 1.03
C GLU A 161 -15.17 4.42 2.32
N GLN A 162 -16.31 3.72 2.23
CA GLN A 162 -16.98 3.13 3.39
C GLN A 162 -16.19 1.94 3.94
N LEU A 163 -15.66 1.08 3.05
CA LEU A 163 -14.76 -0.02 3.45
C LEU A 163 -13.49 0.52 4.10
N THR A 164 -12.91 1.56 3.51
CA THR A 164 -11.71 2.22 4.04
C THR A 164 -12.00 2.83 5.41
N ALA A 165 -13.17 3.47 5.58
CA ALA A 165 -13.59 4.03 6.86
C ALA A 165 -13.76 2.95 7.95
N ALA A 166 -14.28 1.77 7.61
CA ALA A 166 -14.40 0.66 8.54
C ALA A 166 -13.04 0.20 9.08
N VAL A 167 -12.04 0.07 8.19
CA VAL A 167 -10.65 -0.26 8.60
C VAL A 167 -10.04 0.84 9.46
N LEU A 168 -10.18 2.11 9.07
CA LEU A 168 -9.70 3.25 9.85
C LEU A 168 -10.36 3.33 11.24
N ALA A 169 -11.66 3.06 11.33
CA ALA A 169 -12.38 3.05 12.59
C ALA A 169 -11.87 1.94 13.52
N LYS A 170 -11.59 0.74 13.00
CA LYS A 170 -11.04 -0.36 13.79
C LYS A 170 -9.61 -0.08 14.28
N LEU A 171 -8.77 0.51 13.44
CA LEU A 171 -7.42 0.93 13.84
C LEU A 171 -7.44 2.05 14.88
N LYS A 172 -8.34 3.01 14.72
CA LYS A 172 -8.59 4.05 15.72
C LYS A 172 -9.01 3.44 17.05
N GLU A 173 -10.01 2.55 17.06
CA GLU A 173 -10.45 1.84 18.27
C GLU A 173 -9.28 1.09 18.94
N THR A 174 -8.47 0.39 18.13
CA THR A 174 -7.29 -0.35 18.62
C THR A 174 -6.28 0.59 19.30
N ALA A 175 -6.01 1.75 18.68
CA ALA A 175 -5.14 2.75 19.27
C ALA A 175 -5.74 3.39 20.54
N GLU A 176 -7.04 3.68 20.56
CA GLU A 176 -7.73 4.21 21.74
C GLU A 176 -7.71 3.23 22.91
N ALA A 177 -7.88 1.93 22.64
CA ALA A 177 -7.76 0.87 23.63
C ALA A 177 -6.34 0.77 24.21
N HIS A 178 -5.31 0.96 23.38
CA HIS A 178 -3.91 1.01 23.83
C HIS A 178 -3.63 2.26 24.68
N LEU A 179 -4.02 3.43 24.18
CA LEU A 179 -3.69 4.73 24.78
C LEU A 179 -4.54 5.07 26.01
N GLY A 180 -5.69 4.42 26.18
CA GLY A 180 -6.64 4.71 27.27
C GLY A 180 -7.37 6.06 27.13
N HIS A 181 -7.24 6.73 25.98
CA HIS A 181 -7.93 7.98 25.67
C HIS A 181 -8.34 8.03 24.20
N ARG A 182 -9.20 9.00 23.86
CA ARG A 182 -9.66 9.17 22.47
C ARG A 182 -8.57 9.65 21.54
N VAL A 183 -8.57 9.13 20.33
CA VAL A 183 -7.77 9.56 19.19
C VAL A 183 -8.60 10.55 18.38
N GLU A 184 -8.07 11.75 18.15
CA GLU A 184 -8.80 12.83 17.50
C GLU A 184 -8.38 13.06 16.06
N ALA A 185 -7.12 12.77 15.73
CA ALA A 185 -6.61 12.97 14.38
C ALA A 185 -5.66 11.86 13.95
N ALA A 186 -5.40 11.77 12.64
CA ALA A 186 -4.41 10.85 12.11
C ALA A 186 -3.59 11.46 10.98
N VAL A 187 -2.36 10.98 10.85
CA VAL A 187 -1.57 11.05 9.61
C VAL A 187 -1.83 9.75 8.85
N LEU A 188 -2.30 9.85 7.61
CA LEU A 188 -2.53 8.68 6.76
C LEU A 188 -1.38 8.54 5.76
N THR A 189 -1.04 7.30 5.37
CA THR A 189 -0.13 7.04 4.25
C THR A 189 -0.84 6.40 3.07
N LEU A 190 -0.39 6.76 1.86
CA LEU A 190 -0.84 6.18 0.60
C LEU A 190 0.35 5.97 -0.34
N PRO A 191 0.25 5.07 -1.34
CA PRO A 191 1.31 4.91 -2.35
C PRO A 191 1.52 6.22 -3.11
N LEU A 192 2.70 6.44 -3.66
CA LEU A 192 2.98 7.64 -4.45
C LEU A 192 2.02 7.76 -5.65
N ALA A 193 1.63 6.64 -6.26
CA ALA A 193 0.61 6.57 -7.32
C ALA A 193 -0.79 7.09 -6.92
N PHE A 194 -1.02 7.33 -5.63
CA PHE A 194 -2.27 7.87 -5.05
C PHE A 194 -2.11 9.35 -4.65
N SER A 195 -1.10 10.03 -5.20
CA SER A 195 -0.85 11.44 -4.91
C SER A 195 -1.85 12.40 -5.57
N ASP A 196 -2.72 11.90 -6.45
CA ASP A 196 -3.76 12.70 -7.09
C ASP A 196 -4.83 13.18 -6.08
N TYR A 197 -5.49 14.28 -6.43
CA TYR A 197 -6.48 14.92 -5.56
C TYR A 197 -7.64 13.98 -5.16
N ALA A 198 -8.09 13.11 -6.08
CA ALA A 198 -9.24 12.26 -5.82
C ALA A 198 -8.90 11.19 -4.77
N SER A 199 -7.77 10.50 -4.94
CA SER A 199 -7.26 9.49 -4.00
C SER A 199 -7.04 10.07 -2.59
N ARG A 200 -6.37 11.23 -2.49
CA ARG A 200 -6.14 11.92 -1.20
C ARG A 200 -7.45 12.36 -0.55
N SER A 201 -8.36 12.96 -1.32
CA SER A 201 -9.66 13.41 -0.81
C SER A 201 -10.51 12.24 -0.32
N ALA A 202 -10.48 11.11 -1.02
CA ALA A 202 -11.18 9.90 -0.63
C ALA A 202 -10.65 9.34 0.71
N ALA A 203 -9.33 9.33 0.92
CA ALA A 203 -8.72 8.92 2.19
C ALA A 203 -9.12 9.86 3.35
N VAL A 204 -9.08 11.18 3.13
CA VAL A 204 -9.51 12.17 4.13
C VAL A 204 -11.00 12.00 4.47
N PHE A 205 -11.83 11.77 3.45
CA PHE A 205 -13.26 11.51 3.64
C PHE A 205 -13.51 10.23 4.44
N ALA A 206 -12.81 9.13 4.11
CA ALA A 206 -12.87 7.89 4.88
C ALA A 206 -12.43 8.09 6.33
N GLY A 207 -11.39 8.90 6.59
CA GLY A 207 -10.97 9.25 7.94
C GLY A 207 -12.05 9.99 8.74
N ARG A 208 -12.78 10.92 8.10
CA ARG A 208 -13.92 11.59 8.73
C ARG A 208 -15.06 10.62 9.03
N LEU A 209 -15.37 9.72 8.08
CA LEU A 209 -16.38 8.67 8.28
C LEU A 209 -16.00 7.72 9.44
N ALA A 210 -14.70 7.47 9.64
CA ALA A 210 -14.16 6.69 10.76
C ALA A 210 -14.22 7.42 12.11
N GLY A 211 -14.73 8.66 12.15
CA GLY A 211 -14.86 9.46 13.36
C GLY A 211 -13.55 10.12 13.81
N LEU A 212 -12.57 10.30 12.92
CA LEU A 212 -11.45 11.23 13.15
C LEU A 212 -11.95 12.66 12.96
N LYS A 213 -11.61 13.57 13.89
CA LYS A 213 -11.92 14.99 13.76
C LYS A 213 -11.10 15.63 12.63
N ALA A 214 -9.88 15.15 12.43
CA ALA A 214 -8.98 15.63 11.38
C ALA A 214 -8.12 14.51 10.80
N VAL A 215 -7.78 14.65 9.53
CA VAL A 215 -6.63 13.96 8.92
C VAL A 215 -5.57 15.03 8.73
N SER A 216 -4.57 15.05 9.60
CA SER A 216 -3.57 16.13 9.69
C SER A 216 -2.64 16.17 8.47
N ALA A 217 -2.41 15.01 7.85
CA ALA A 217 -1.69 14.90 6.59
C ALA A 217 -2.01 13.58 5.91
N VAL A 218 -1.82 13.56 4.58
CA VAL A 218 -1.73 12.34 3.79
C VAL A 218 -0.33 12.31 3.19
N LEU A 219 0.53 11.43 3.71
CA LEU A 219 1.91 11.28 3.24
C LEU A 219 1.98 10.21 2.15
N SER A 220 2.91 10.37 1.22
CA SER A 220 3.27 9.25 0.37
C SER A 220 4.13 8.26 1.18
N GLU A 221 3.87 6.97 0.99
CA GLU A 221 4.64 5.87 1.59
C GLU A 221 6.16 6.02 1.41
N PRO A 222 6.71 6.39 0.23
CA PRO A 222 8.15 6.57 0.10
C PRO A 222 8.70 7.76 0.90
N VAL A 223 7.95 8.85 1.04
CA VAL A 223 8.35 9.98 1.90
C VAL A 223 8.33 9.58 3.37
N ALA A 224 7.31 8.84 3.80
CA ALA A 224 7.26 8.27 5.14
C ALA A 224 8.48 7.36 5.38
N ALA A 225 8.82 6.49 4.44
CA ALA A 225 10.00 5.65 4.55
C ALA A 225 11.30 6.44 4.72
N ALA A 226 11.51 7.50 3.92
CA ALA A 226 12.66 8.37 4.05
C ALA A 226 12.72 9.09 5.42
N MET A 227 11.56 9.47 5.97
CA MET A 227 11.46 10.04 7.31
C MET A 227 11.80 9.03 8.40
N ALA A 228 11.35 7.76 8.29
CA ALA A 228 11.66 6.70 9.24
C ALA A 228 13.17 6.44 9.36
N TYR A 229 13.87 6.50 8.23
CA TYR A 229 15.33 6.36 8.18
C TYR A 229 16.08 7.65 8.52
N GLY A 230 15.38 8.78 8.67
CA GLY A 230 15.97 10.07 8.96
C GLY A 230 16.97 10.52 7.89
N LEU A 231 16.71 10.20 6.62
CA LEU A 231 17.66 10.41 5.51
C LEU A 231 18.03 11.89 5.32
N SER A 232 17.18 12.83 5.76
CA SER A 232 17.53 14.25 5.75
C SER A 232 18.79 14.58 6.55
N LYS A 233 19.17 13.73 7.52
CA LYS A 233 20.43 13.88 8.28
C LYS A 233 21.63 13.30 7.53
N SER A 234 21.46 12.24 6.74
CA SER A 234 22.55 11.61 5.97
C SER A 234 22.82 12.34 4.66
N LEU A 235 21.76 12.73 3.94
CA LEU A 235 21.85 13.43 2.66
C LEU A 235 22.26 14.91 2.79
N ARG A 236 22.03 15.53 3.96
CA ARG A 236 22.35 16.93 4.27
C ARG A 236 21.61 17.95 3.39
N ASP A 237 22.17 18.26 2.22
CA ASP A 237 21.71 19.35 1.34
C ASP A 237 21.04 18.81 0.06
N GLU A 238 21.59 17.74 -0.52
CA GLU A 238 21.03 17.08 -1.70
C GLU A 238 21.31 15.57 -1.71
N GLY A 239 20.43 14.77 -2.33
CA GLY A 239 20.73 13.38 -2.65
C GLY A 239 19.55 12.58 -3.15
N ASN A 240 19.82 11.47 -3.81
CA ASN A 240 18.83 10.65 -4.49
C ASN A 240 18.59 9.33 -3.77
N VAL A 241 17.32 9.00 -3.59
CA VAL A 241 16.86 7.84 -2.84
C VAL A 241 16.00 6.97 -3.73
N VAL A 242 16.33 5.68 -3.81
CA VAL A 242 15.40 4.67 -4.35
C VAL A 242 14.58 4.13 -3.20
N VAL A 243 13.26 4.10 -3.37
CA VAL A 243 12.36 3.38 -2.46
C VAL A 243 11.68 2.26 -3.23
N LEU A 244 11.91 1.03 -2.79
CA LEU A 244 11.23 -0.17 -3.27
C LEU A 244 10.26 -0.66 -2.20
N HIS A 245 8.97 -0.49 -2.45
CA HIS A 245 7.89 -1.03 -1.63
C HIS A 245 7.32 -2.29 -2.29
N VAL A 246 7.60 -3.48 -1.73
CA VAL A 246 6.94 -4.73 -2.12
C VAL A 246 6.00 -5.18 -1.00
N GLY A 247 4.71 -4.83 -1.15
CA GLY A 247 3.67 -5.14 -0.18
C GLY A 247 3.09 -6.55 -0.34
N GLY A 248 1.94 -6.79 0.31
CA GLY A 248 1.22 -8.05 0.21
C GLY A 248 0.47 -8.23 -1.12
N GLY A 249 0.01 -7.16 -1.76
CA GLY A 249 -0.73 -7.25 -3.03
C GLY A 249 -0.52 -6.08 -3.99
N THR A 250 0.46 -5.22 -3.69
CA THR A 250 0.85 -4.06 -4.51
C THR A 250 2.35 -3.87 -4.42
N THR A 251 2.96 -3.36 -5.48
CA THR A 251 4.40 -3.06 -5.54
C THR A 251 4.60 -1.66 -6.12
N GLU A 252 5.47 -0.86 -5.50
CA GLU A 252 5.86 0.46 -5.98
C GLU A 252 7.38 0.60 -5.93
N ALA A 253 7.98 1.05 -7.03
CA ALA A 253 9.35 1.54 -7.05
C ALA A 253 9.32 3.04 -7.35
N SER A 254 10.19 3.81 -6.71
CA SER A 254 10.31 5.25 -6.97
C SER A 254 11.73 5.73 -6.77
N VAL A 255 12.12 6.76 -7.53
CA VAL A 255 13.30 7.57 -7.25
C VAL A 255 12.82 8.92 -6.74
N MET A 256 13.30 9.31 -5.57
CA MET A 256 13.08 10.63 -5.00
C MET A 256 14.41 11.38 -4.91
N THR A 257 14.36 12.69 -5.08
CA THR A 257 15.47 13.59 -4.73
C THR A 257 15.12 14.32 -3.45
N PHE A 258 16.08 14.43 -2.54
CA PHE A 258 16.00 15.29 -1.37
C PHE A 258 16.76 16.57 -1.69
N VAL A 259 16.10 17.72 -1.66
CA VAL A 259 16.73 19.03 -1.87
C VAL A 259 16.02 20.05 -0.98
N ASP A 260 16.76 20.96 -0.34
CA ASP A 260 16.22 22.05 0.49
C ASP A 260 15.22 21.58 1.58
N GLY A 261 15.45 20.39 2.13
CA GLY A 261 14.61 19.83 3.19
C GLY A 261 13.34 19.11 2.71
N VAL A 262 13.12 19.02 1.40
CA VAL A 262 11.92 18.42 0.79
C VAL A 262 12.30 17.19 -0.04
N TYR A 263 11.45 16.17 -0.01
CA TYR A 263 11.56 15.02 -0.92
C TYR A 263 10.62 15.22 -2.11
N GLU A 264 11.16 15.17 -3.31
CA GLU A 264 10.40 15.25 -4.56
C GLU A 264 10.58 13.97 -5.37
N ALA A 265 9.48 13.43 -5.90
CA ALA A 265 9.53 12.24 -6.75
C ALA A 265 9.99 12.62 -8.16
N LEU A 266 11.03 11.94 -8.65
CA LEU A 266 11.54 12.10 -10.02
C LEU A 266 10.87 11.11 -10.99
N SER A 267 10.69 9.87 -10.53
CA SER A 267 10.09 8.79 -11.31
C SER A 267 9.43 7.78 -10.39
N SER A 268 8.42 7.07 -10.89
CA SER A 268 7.77 6.00 -10.17
C SER A 268 7.15 4.97 -11.10
N GLN A 269 7.05 3.74 -10.60
CA GLN A 269 6.33 2.67 -11.23
C GLN A 269 5.52 1.92 -10.18
N TYR A 270 4.23 1.74 -10.45
CA TYR A 270 3.29 1.13 -9.53
C TYR A 270 2.56 -0.03 -10.20
N ASP A 271 2.56 -1.18 -9.54
CA ASP A 271 1.77 -2.35 -9.92
C ASP A 271 0.70 -2.63 -8.86
N PRO A 272 -0.59 -2.36 -9.15
CA PRO A 272 -1.70 -2.56 -8.22
C PRO A 272 -2.11 -4.03 -8.03
N PHE A 273 -1.52 -4.97 -8.77
CA PHE A 273 -1.89 -6.38 -8.77
C PHE A 273 -0.68 -7.30 -8.64
N PHE A 274 0.40 -6.81 -8.03
CA PHE A 274 1.60 -7.59 -7.79
C PHE A 274 2.13 -7.39 -6.37
N GLY A 275 2.32 -8.48 -5.63
CA GLY A 275 2.97 -8.48 -4.32
C GLY A 275 3.14 -9.89 -3.75
N GLY A 276 3.21 -9.98 -2.43
CA GLY A 276 3.41 -11.24 -1.71
C GLY A 276 2.38 -12.33 -1.98
N GLN A 277 1.13 -11.97 -2.29
CA GLN A 277 0.04 -12.89 -2.61
C GLN A 277 0.25 -13.61 -3.95
N ASP A 278 0.91 -12.98 -4.91
CA ASP A 278 1.28 -13.62 -6.19
C ASP A 278 2.35 -14.68 -5.98
N LEU A 279 3.28 -14.42 -5.04
CA LEU A 279 4.27 -15.39 -4.63
C LEU A 279 3.62 -16.60 -3.92
N ASP A 280 2.64 -16.33 -3.05
CA ASP A 280 1.85 -17.38 -2.39
C ASP A 280 1.12 -18.24 -3.42
N ARG A 281 0.55 -17.62 -4.45
CA ARG A 281 -0.16 -18.31 -5.53
C ARG A 281 0.73 -19.31 -6.26
N ARG A 282 2.01 -19.00 -6.51
CA ARG A 282 2.94 -19.96 -7.15
C ARG A 282 3.18 -21.19 -6.30
N ILE A 283 3.24 -21.03 -4.98
CA ILE A 283 3.37 -22.13 -4.02
C ILE A 283 2.08 -22.95 -3.99
N VAL A 284 0.91 -22.30 -3.95
CA VAL A 284 -0.41 -22.96 -4.02
C VAL A 284 -0.53 -23.78 -5.30
N ASP A 285 -0.27 -23.18 -6.46
CA ASP A 285 -0.36 -23.86 -7.76
C ASP A 285 0.59 -25.07 -7.85
N HIS A 286 1.78 -24.97 -7.25
CA HIS A 286 2.71 -26.09 -7.11
C HIS A 286 2.10 -27.23 -6.28
N PHE A 287 1.58 -26.94 -5.08
CA PHE A 287 1.01 -27.97 -4.21
C PHE A 287 -0.31 -28.54 -4.74
N VAL A 288 -1.15 -27.76 -5.43
CA VAL A 288 -2.35 -28.28 -6.09
C VAL A 288 -1.98 -29.35 -7.12
N ARG A 289 -0.95 -29.09 -7.95
CA ARG A 289 -0.43 -30.10 -8.89
C ARG A 289 0.14 -31.31 -8.17
N HIS A 290 0.95 -31.09 -7.13
CA HIS A 290 1.55 -32.16 -6.33
C HIS A 290 0.50 -33.06 -5.68
N ILE A 291 -0.58 -32.48 -5.13
CA ILE A 291 -1.68 -33.23 -4.52
C ILE A 291 -2.38 -34.08 -5.56
N ARG A 292 -2.70 -33.51 -6.72
CA ARG A 292 -3.32 -34.25 -7.81
C ARG A 292 -2.45 -35.42 -8.28
N ASP A 293 -1.15 -35.20 -8.43
CA ASP A 293 -0.23 -36.20 -8.94
C ASP A 293 0.07 -37.31 -7.91
N LYS A 294 0.15 -36.97 -6.61
CA LYS A 294 0.49 -37.91 -5.52
C LYS A 294 -0.72 -38.61 -4.90
N HIS A 295 -1.84 -37.91 -4.74
CA HIS A 295 -3.02 -38.39 -4.03
C HIS A 295 -4.22 -38.66 -4.96
N GLY A 296 -4.15 -38.26 -6.24
CA GLY A 296 -5.24 -38.46 -7.19
C GLY A 296 -6.45 -37.53 -6.97
N ASN A 297 -6.35 -36.58 -6.05
CA ASN A 297 -7.41 -35.63 -5.71
C ASN A 297 -7.13 -34.27 -6.35
N ASP A 298 -8.11 -33.72 -7.07
CA ASP A 298 -8.03 -32.36 -7.60
C ASP A 298 -8.82 -31.41 -6.69
N ILE A 299 -8.10 -30.48 -6.06
CA ILE A 299 -8.68 -29.50 -5.13
C ILE A 299 -8.95 -28.16 -5.82
N ALA A 300 -8.71 -28.04 -7.12
CA ALA A 300 -8.77 -26.77 -7.85
C ALA A 300 -10.14 -26.08 -7.79
N ASP A 301 -11.22 -26.85 -7.64
CA ASP A 301 -12.58 -26.34 -7.52
C ASP A 301 -13.09 -26.28 -6.06
N ASP A 302 -12.30 -26.72 -5.08
CA ASP A 302 -12.64 -26.65 -3.65
C ASP A 302 -12.11 -25.36 -3.02
N SER A 303 -12.99 -24.36 -2.98
CA SER A 303 -12.65 -23.04 -2.42
C SER A 303 -12.20 -23.08 -0.95
N ALA A 304 -12.69 -24.03 -0.15
CA ALA A 304 -12.35 -24.14 1.26
C ALA A 304 -10.97 -24.80 1.43
N ALA A 305 -10.70 -25.86 0.69
CA ALA A 305 -9.38 -26.51 0.67
C ALA A 305 -8.29 -25.55 0.16
N LEU A 306 -8.58 -24.79 -0.91
CA LEU A 306 -7.66 -23.79 -1.46
C LEU A 306 -7.31 -22.70 -0.46
N GLU A 307 -8.26 -22.24 0.36
CA GLU A 307 -8.00 -21.20 1.35
C GLU A 307 -7.15 -21.70 2.53
N LYS A 308 -7.40 -22.94 2.99
CA LYS A 308 -6.52 -23.60 3.97
C LYS A 308 -5.10 -23.74 3.42
N LEU A 309 -4.96 -24.18 2.16
CA LEU A 309 -3.66 -24.33 1.51
C LEU A 309 -2.95 -22.98 1.34
N ARG A 310 -3.66 -21.92 0.92
CA ARG A 310 -3.14 -20.56 0.79
C ARG A 310 -2.57 -20.06 2.12
N THR A 311 -3.32 -20.23 3.22
CA THR A 311 -2.86 -19.85 4.57
C THR A 311 -1.59 -20.59 4.98
N ALA A 312 -1.49 -21.89 4.67
CA ALA A 312 -0.28 -22.68 4.95
C ALA A 312 0.91 -22.25 4.07
N CYS A 313 0.67 -21.95 2.79
CA CYS A 313 1.69 -21.48 1.85
C CYS A 313 2.25 -20.10 2.26
N GLU A 314 1.40 -19.16 2.65
CA GLU A 314 1.85 -17.84 3.13
C GLU A 314 2.72 -17.99 4.39
N ARG A 315 2.34 -18.88 5.30
CA ARG A 315 3.14 -19.19 6.50
C ARG A 315 4.50 -19.78 6.14
N ALA A 316 4.53 -20.74 5.22
CA ALA A 316 5.77 -21.34 4.74
C ALA A 316 6.68 -20.29 4.08
N LYS A 317 6.13 -19.42 3.20
CA LYS A 317 6.87 -18.28 2.62
C LYS A 317 7.50 -17.39 3.69
N LYS A 318 6.74 -17.01 4.73
CA LYS A 318 7.25 -16.19 5.84
C LYS A 318 8.40 -16.90 6.58
N THR A 319 8.27 -18.21 6.83
CA THR A 319 9.34 -19.02 7.44
C THR A 319 10.59 -19.05 6.55
N LEU A 320 10.44 -19.18 5.23
CA LEU A 320 11.54 -19.23 4.27
C LEU A 320 12.35 -17.92 4.18
N SER A 321 11.81 -16.80 4.66
CA SER A 321 12.57 -15.55 4.80
C SER A 321 13.66 -15.62 5.87
N HIS A 322 13.60 -16.62 6.77
CA HIS A 322 14.55 -16.80 7.88
C HIS A 322 15.18 -18.20 7.92
N GLN A 323 14.59 -19.18 7.25
CA GLN A 323 15.02 -20.58 7.25
C GLN A 323 15.15 -21.10 5.81
N ASP A 324 16.01 -22.09 5.59
CA ASP A 324 16.24 -22.64 4.24
C ASP A 324 15.15 -23.67 3.83
N HIS A 325 14.31 -24.08 4.77
CA HIS A 325 13.21 -25.01 4.57
C HIS A 325 12.01 -24.67 5.45
N ALA A 326 10.82 -25.07 5.02
CA ALA A 326 9.56 -24.98 5.76
C ALA A 326 8.72 -26.23 5.51
N GLN A 327 7.75 -26.49 6.39
CA GLN A 327 6.73 -27.53 6.19
C GLN A 327 5.39 -26.87 5.86
N VAL A 328 4.75 -27.33 4.79
CA VAL A 328 3.38 -26.96 4.44
C VAL A 328 2.47 -28.04 5.00
N THR A 329 1.83 -27.73 6.13
CA THR A 329 0.92 -28.64 6.83
C THR A 329 -0.51 -28.12 6.77
N VAL A 330 -1.43 -28.96 6.31
CA VAL A 330 -2.87 -28.72 6.34
C VAL A 330 -3.60 -29.97 6.80
N GLU A 331 -4.33 -29.87 7.90
CA GLU A 331 -5.17 -30.96 8.40
C GLU A 331 -6.49 -31.03 7.62
N SER A 332 -6.92 -32.25 7.29
CA SER A 332 -8.17 -32.54 6.58
C SER A 332 -8.36 -31.61 5.38
N LEU A 333 -7.38 -31.66 4.45
CA LEU A 333 -7.34 -30.81 3.28
C LEU A 333 -8.49 -31.18 2.32
N VAL A 334 -8.57 -32.44 1.89
CA VAL A 334 -9.67 -33.00 1.09
C VAL A 334 -9.94 -34.44 1.49
N ASP A 335 -11.21 -34.79 1.67
CA ASP A 335 -11.67 -36.14 2.08
C ASP A 335 -10.98 -36.70 3.33
N GLY A 336 -10.59 -35.83 4.26
CA GLY A 336 -9.88 -36.19 5.49
C GLY A 336 -8.39 -36.53 5.28
N VAL A 337 -7.84 -36.30 4.08
CA VAL A 337 -6.40 -36.43 3.81
C VAL A 337 -5.66 -35.21 4.33
N ASP A 338 -4.67 -35.44 5.18
CA ASP A 338 -3.74 -34.41 5.65
C ASP A 338 -2.64 -34.16 4.60
N LEU A 339 -2.27 -32.90 4.43
CA LEU A 339 -1.07 -32.51 3.69
C LEU A 339 0.05 -32.23 4.69
N SER A 340 1.22 -32.82 4.46
CA SER A 340 2.46 -32.42 5.13
C SER A 340 3.62 -32.63 4.17
N GLU A 341 4.06 -31.55 3.55
CA GLU A 341 5.10 -31.59 2.52
C GLU A 341 6.18 -30.54 2.80
N PRO A 342 7.46 -30.85 2.57
CA PRO A 342 8.53 -29.87 2.68
C PRO A 342 8.47 -28.87 1.52
N LEU A 343 8.92 -27.64 1.77
CA LEU A 343 9.24 -26.64 0.77
C LEU A 343 10.60 -26.03 1.12
N THR A 344 11.55 -26.08 0.20
CA THR A 344 12.86 -25.43 0.38
C THR A 344 12.85 -23.99 -0.14
N ARG A 345 13.77 -23.16 0.36
CA ARG A 345 13.95 -21.79 -0.16
C ARG A 345 14.34 -21.82 -1.64
N ALA A 346 15.17 -22.77 -2.06
CA ALA A 346 15.57 -22.92 -3.45
C ALA A 346 14.39 -23.20 -4.39
N GLU A 347 13.48 -24.12 -4.01
CA GLU A 347 12.26 -24.39 -4.78
C GLU A 347 11.33 -23.18 -4.80
N PHE A 348 11.13 -22.52 -3.66
CA PHE A 348 10.37 -21.27 -3.60
C PHE A 348 10.96 -20.19 -4.53
N GLU A 349 12.29 -20.07 -4.55
CA GLU A 349 13.00 -19.10 -5.38
C GLU A 349 12.85 -19.42 -6.87
N GLU A 350 12.91 -20.70 -7.24
CA GLU A 350 12.71 -21.19 -8.61
C GLU A 350 11.28 -20.94 -9.09
N LEU A 351 10.27 -21.28 -8.28
CA LEU A 351 8.85 -21.09 -8.60
C LEU A 351 8.46 -19.64 -8.86
N ASN A 352 9.25 -18.69 -8.34
CA ASN A 352 8.98 -17.26 -8.36
C ASN A 352 10.05 -16.46 -9.10
N HIS A 353 10.97 -17.13 -9.82
CA HIS A 353 12.12 -16.49 -10.43
C HIS A 353 11.74 -15.29 -11.33
N ASP A 354 10.74 -15.47 -12.19
CA ASP A 354 10.23 -14.43 -13.08
C ASP A 354 9.62 -13.24 -12.31
N LEU A 355 8.94 -13.51 -11.18
CA LEU A 355 8.37 -12.46 -10.33
C LEU A 355 9.47 -11.66 -9.60
N PHE A 356 10.57 -12.29 -9.21
CA PHE A 356 11.72 -11.55 -8.67
C PHE A 356 12.42 -10.69 -9.71
N LEU A 357 12.56 -11.19 -10.95
CA LEU A 357 13.11 -10.39 -12.05
C LEU A 357 12.20 -9.19 -12.37
N LYS A 358 10.87 -9.34 -12.28
CA LYS A 358 9.92 -8.24 -12.43
C LYS A 358 10.18 -7.12 -11.40
N VAL A 359 10.53 -7.47 -10.15
CA VAL A 359 10.90 -6.46 -9.12
C VAL A 359 12.13 -5.67 -9.55
N VAL A 360 13.17 -6.34 -10.06
CA VAL A 360 14.38 -5.68 -10.57
C VAL A 360 14.07 -4.80 -11.76
N GLU A 361 13.25 -5.27 -12.71
CA GLU A 361 12.80 -4.50 -13.86
C GLU A 361 12.08 -3.22 -13.45
N MET A 362 11.25 -3.27 -12.41
CA MET A 362 10.58 -2.07 -11.89
C MET A 362 11.58 -1.04 -11.35
N VAL A 363 12.62 -1.49 -10.66
CA VAL A 363 13.70 -0.61 -10.15
C VAL A 363 14.52 -0.03 -11.30
N ASP A 364 14.91 -0.86 -12.28
CA ASP A 364 15.67 -0.44 -13.45
C ASP A 364 14.97 0.65 -14.25
N ARG A 365 13.66 0.49 -14.46
CA ARG A 365 12.83 1.48 -15.15
C ARG A 365 12.80 2.82 -14.43
N VAL A 366 12.55 2.84 -13.11
CA VAL A 366 12.47 4.12 -12.39
C VAL A 366 13.83 4.80 -12.28
N VAL A 367 14.91 4.04 -12.09
CA VAL A 367 16.28 4.58 -12.08
C VAL A 367 16.62 5.20 -13.44
N SER A 368 16.32 4.49 -14.53
CA SER A 368 16.54 4.99 -15.90
C SER A 368 15.73 6.25 -16.22
N GLN A 369 14.48 6.32 -15.75
CA GLN A 369 13.58 7.45 -15.98
C GLN A 369 13.92 8.68 -15.12
N ALA A 370 14.55 8.49 -13.96
CA ALA A 370 14.91 9.59 -13.07
C ALA A 370 16.00 10.50 -13.66
N GLN A 371 16.80 9.98 -14.59
CA GLN A 371 17.88 10.72 -15.26
C GLN A 371 18.86 11.37 -14.27
N VAL A 372 19.16 10.68 -13.17
CA VAL A 372 20.14 11.10 -12.16
C VAL A 372 21.45 10.35 -12.31
N ASP A 373 22.56 11.03 -12.02
CA ASP A 373 23.90 10.45 -12.14
C ASP A 373 24.19 9.40 -11.06
N THR A 374 23.66 9.60 -9.85
CA THR A 374 23.93 8.75 -8.68
C THR A 374 22.67 8.48 -7.87
N ILE A 375 22.61 7.28 -7.29
CA ILE A 375 21.70 6.90 -6.21
C ILE A 375 22.53 6.77 -4.94
N ASP A 376 22.11 7.45 -3.87
CA ASP A 376 22.84 7.52 -2.60
C ASP A 376 22.30 6.52 -1.57
N GLU A 377 20.98 6.37 -1.51
CA GLU A 377 20.29 5.58 -0.49
C GLU A 377 19.25 4.66 -1.15
N VAL A 378 19.13 3.43 -0.67
CA VAL A 378 18.10 2.47 -1.12
C VAL A 378 17.31 1.98 0.08
N LEU A 379 16.00 2.21 0.05
CA LEU A 379 15.07 1.78 1.09
C LEU A 379 14.21 0.61 0.61
N LEU A 380 14.21 -0.46 1.40
CA LEU A 380 13.32 -1.60 1.23
C LEU A 380 12.13 -1.48 2.20
N VAL A 381 10.92 -1.51 1.63
CA VAL A 381 9.66 -1.28 2.35
C VAL A 381 8.67 -2.39 2.02
N GLY A 382 7.81 -2.73 2.97
CA GLY A 382 6.80 -3.77 2.82
C GLY A 382 7.33 -5.18 3.05
N GLY A 383 6.48 -6.03 3.64
CA GLY A 383 6.90 -7.32 4.18
C GLY A 383 7.53 -8.27 3.16
N SER A 384 7.20 -8.17 1.87
CA SER A 384 7.77 -9.04 0.83
C SER A 384 9.23 -8.70 0.53
N THR A 385 9.74 -7.53 0.94
CA THR A 385 11.18 -7.21 0.85
C THR A 385 12.03 -7.91 1.91
N MET A 386 11.41 -8.62 2.87
CA MET A 386 12.13 -9.51 3.79
C MET A 386 12.63 -10.80 3.12
N ILE A 387 12.15 -11.10 1.90
CA ILE A 387 12.58 -12.28 1.14
C ILE A 387 14.08 -12.12 0.77
N PRO A 388 14.96 -13.06 1.17
CA PRO A 388 16.40 -12.97 0.92
C PRO A 388 16.74 -12.73 -0.55
N LYS A 389 16.05 -13.42 -1.47
CA LYS A 389 16.28 -13.25 -2.91
C LYS A 389 16.00 -11.84 -3.42
N VAL A 390 14.98 -11.16 -2.89
CA VAL A 390 14.70 -9.76 -3.24
C VAL A 390 15.85 -8.86 -2.78
N GLN A 391 16.33 -9.05 -1.55
CA GLN A 391 17.44 -8.27 -1.00
C GLN A 391 18.75 -8.51 -1.74
N GLU A 392 19.03 -9.76 -2.11
CA GLU A 392 20.18 -10.16 -2.93
C GLU A 392 20.14 -9.45 -4.28
N LEU A 393 19.05 -9.59 -5.04
CA LEU A 393 18.93 -9.02 -6.37
C LEU A 393 19.04 -7.48 -6.38
N ILE A 394 18.43 -6.81 -5.38
CA ILE A 394 18.55 -5.35 -5.27
C ILE A 394 19.96 -4.93 -4.84
N ARG A 395 20.61 -5.69 -3.95
CA ARG A 395 22.00 -5.45 -3.57
C ARG A 395 22.95 -5.64 -4.75
N ASP A 396 22.73 -6.66 -5.58
CA ASP A 396 23.55 -6.92 -6.76
C ASP A 396 23.34 -5.85 -7.83
N TYR A 397 22.09 -5.43 -8.04
CA TYR A 397 21.74 -4.35 -8.97
C TYR A 397 22.53 -3.06 -8.64
N PHE A 398 22.52 -2.62 -7.37
CA PHE A 398 23.24 -1.42 -6.95
C PHE A 398 24.72 -1.66 -6.65
N GLY A 399 25.12 -2.84 -6.18
CA GLY A 399 26.51 -3.17 -5.86
C GLY A 399 27.41 -3.26 -7.10
N GLY A 400 26.83 -3.52 -8.28
CA GLY A 400 27.52 -3.46 -9.57
C GLY A 400 27.61 -2.07 -10.19
N THR A 401 26.84 -1.07 -9.72
CA THR A 401 26.66 0.22 -10.41
C THR A 401 26.85 1.47 -9.54
N THR A 402 26.64 1.43 -8.23
CA THR A 402 26.70 2.61 -7.34
C THR A 402 27.24 2.27 -5.93
N LYS A 403 27.59 3.30 -5.14
CA LYS A 403 27.93 3.17 -3.71
C LYS A 403 26.70 3.28 -2.80
N ALA A 404 25.51 3.03 -3.35
CA ALA A 404 24.26 3.28 -2.63
C ALA A 404 24.18 2.45 -1.35
N VAL A 405 23.74 3.07 -0.26
CA VAL A 405 23.57 2.38 1.03
C VAL A 405 22.21 1.72 1.06
N LEU A 406 22.21 0.39 1.07
CA LEU A 406 21.00 -0.41 1.25
C LEU A 406 20.63 -0.48 2.74
N HIS A 407 19.47 0.06 3.10
CA HIS A 407 19.00 0.08 4.48
C HIS A 407 18.18 -1.14 4.84
N THR A 408 18.59 -1.84 5.91
CA THR A 408 17.89 -3.02 6.44
C THR A 408 17.70 -2.98 7.97
N ARG A 409 17.95 -1.82 8.60
CA ARG A 409 17.95 -1.68 10.07
C ARG A 409 16.56 -1.58 10.69
N LEU A 410 15.54 -1.18 9.92
CA LEU A 410 14.15 -1.19 10.36
C LEU A 410 13.43 -2.37 9.72
N LYS A 411 12.44 -2.91 10.44
CA LYS A 411 11.59 -3.97 9.91
C LYS A 411 10.74 -3.42 8.75
N PRO A 412 10.82 -3.97 7.53
CA PRO A 412 10.25 -3.31 6.34
C PRO A 412 8.75 -3.02 6.37
N ASP A 413 7.96 -3.83 7.09
CA ASP A 413 6.51 -3.67 7.26
C ASP A 413 6.12 -2.57 8.27
N GLU A 414 7.06 -2.06 9.06
CA GLU A 414 6.82 -1.01 10.06
C GLU A 414 7.36 0.36 9.60
N VAL A 415 8.18 0.38 8.55
CA VAL A 415 8.88 1.58 8.06
C VAL A 415 7.91 2.74 7.76
N VAL A 416 6.79 2.45 7.10
CA VAL A 416 5.81 3.48 6.70
C VAL A 416 5.14 4.10 7.91
N THR A 417 4.64 3.27 8.84
CA THR A 417 3.99 3.72 10.09
C THR A 417 4.96 4.48 10.98
N ILE A 418 6.21 4.01 11.13
CA ILE A 418 7.27 4.72 11.86
C ILE A 418 7.48 6.11 11.26
N GLY A 419 7.62 6.20 9.93
CA GLY A 419 7.86 7.46 9.23
C GLY A 419 6.73 8.46 9.41
N ALA A 420 5.49 8.01 9.28
CA ALA A 420 4.31 8.84 9.51
C ALA A 420 4.17 9.26 10.98
N ALA A 421 4.59 8.41 11.93
CA ALA A 421 4.60 8.74 13.35
C ALA A 421 5.73 9.74 13.69
N GLU A 422 6.87 9.70 13.00
CA GLU A 422 7.90 10.74 13.10
C GLU A 422 7.43 12.07 12.51
N TYR A 423 6.65 12.03 11.42
CA TYR A 423 6.02 13.24 10.88
C TYR A 423 5.07 13.89 11.88
N SER A 424 4.25 13.13 12.60
CA SER A 424 3.30 13.70 13.56
C SER A 424 3.95 14.45 14.73
N LYS A 425 5.24 14.19 15.03
CA LYS A 425 6.01 14.90 16.07
C LYS A 425 6.53 16.27 15.66
N ARG A 426 6.60 16.56 14.36
CA ARG A 426 7.32 17.73 13.84
C ARG A 426 6.62 19.03 14.29
N PRO A 427 7.34 19.97 14.94
CA PRO A 427 6.75 21.23 15.42
C PRO A 427 6.37 22.18 14.28
N ASP A 428 6.94 21.96 13.10
CA ASP A 428 6.71 22.66 11.83
C ASP A 428 5.60 22.06 10.99
N VAL A 429 4.99 20.95 11.43
CA VAL A 429 3.66 20.56 10.93
C VAL A 429 2.69 21.60 11.47
N LYS A 430 2.63 22.72 10.76
CA LYS A 430 1.51 23.64 10.76
C LYS A 430 0.35 22.83 10.19
N MET A 431 -0.30 22.11 11.08
CA MET A 431 -1.58 21.47 10.82
C MET A 431 -2.58 22.54 10.38
#